data_AF-A0A511XA96-F1
#
_entry.id   AF-A0A511XA96-F1
#
_cell.length_a   1.000
_cell.length_b   1.000
_cell.length_c   1.000
_cell.angle_alpha   90.00
_cell.angle_beta   90.00
_cell.angle_gamma   90.00
#
_symmetry.space_group_name_H-M   'P 1'
#
loop_
_entity.id
_entity.type
_entity.pdbx_description
1 polymer ?
#
loop_
_entity_poly.entity_id
_entity_poly.type
_entity_poly.pdbx_seq_one_letter_code
_entity_poly.pdbx_strand_id
1 'polypeptide(L)'
;MTFSRFLRVSFAAASLASLGGCQATQPTLSLAPNPHSLIYTYLIVHGMVRGGVMSGAIPADQLPAVVMEDRSALLAVVSATGRPDASHLKAAREDIQVLLARVEPKDLPASH
;
A
#
# COMPACT_ATOMS: atom_id res chain seq x y z
N MET A 1 50.08 -5.79 23.95
CA MET A 1 49.23 -6.54 23.00
C MET A 1 47.75 -6.33 23.37
N THR A 2 47.16 -5.16 23.07
CA THR A 2 45.79 -4.85 23.53
C THR A 2 45.00 -3.96 22.56
N PHE A 3 45.67 -3.27 21.63
CA PHE A 3 45.04 -2.34 20.68
C PHE A 3 44.28 -3.03 19.52
N SER A 4 44.69 -4.25 19.15
CA SER A 4 44.12 -4.98 17.99
C SER A 4 42.72 -5.56 18.26
N ARG A 5 42.32 -5.74 19.52
CA ARG A 5 41.00 -6.32 19.88
C ARG A 5 39.86 -5.32 19.79
N PHE A 6 40.10 -4.03 20.07
CA PHE A 6 39.07 -2.99 19.98
C PHE A 6 38.66 -2.68 18.54
N LEU A 7 39.60 -2.75 17.59
CA LEU A 7 39.32 -2.45 16.18
C LEU A 7 38.38 -3.48 15.52
N ARG A 8 38.39 -4.73 16.00
CA ARG A 8 37.56 -5.82 15.44
C ARG A 8 36.10 -5.75 15.88
N VAL A 9 35.84 -5.22 17.08
CA VAL A 9 34.47 -5.10 17.63
C VAL A 9 33.71 -3.98 16.92
N SER A 10 34.38 -2.87 16.60
CA SER A 10 33.75 -1.75 15.87
C SER A 10 33.36 -2.12 14.44
N PHE A 11 34.12 -2.99 13.77
CA PHE A 11 33.79 -3.42 12.40
C PHE A 11 32.62 -4.39 12.36
N ALA A 12 32.46 -5.23 13.39
CA ALA A 12 31.32 -6.15 13.51
C ALA A 12 30.00 -5.42 13.83
N ALA A 13 30.06 -4.31 14.57
CA ALA A 13 28.88 -3.47 14.83
C ALA A 13 28.46 -2.66 13.59
N ALA A 14 29.42 -2.22 12.76
CA ALA A 14 29.13 -1.46 11.55
C ALA A 14 28.48 -2.32 10.44
N SER A 15 28.79 -3.62 10.37
CA SER A 15 28.21 -4.51 9.37
C SER A 15 26.79 -5.01 9.71
N LEU A 16 26.35 -4.94 10.96
CA LEU A 16 24.94 -5.21 11.31
C LEU A 16 24.02 -4.01 11.01
N ALA A 17 24.56 -2.79 10.99
CA ALA A 17 23.78 -1.59 10.67
C ALA A 17 23.46 -1.45 9.18
N SER A 18 24.18 -2.12 8.29
CA SER A 18 23.92 -2.09 6.84
C SER A 18 22.82 -3.03 6.35
N LEU A 19 22.30 -3.92 7.22
CA LEU A 19 21.18 -4.82 6.90
C LEU A 19 19.81 -4.29 7.38
N GLY A 20 19.78 -3.24 8.20
CA GLY A 20 18.56 -2.75 8.86
C GLY A 20 17.81 -1.62 8.14
N GLY A 21 18.20 -1.25 6.92
CA GLY A 21 17.76 -0.03 6.27
C GLY A 21 17.09 -0.22 4.92
N CYS A 22 16.17 -1.18 4.75
CA CYS A 22 15.13 -0.96 3.76
C CYS A 22 14.22 0.14 4.32
N GLN A 23 14.58 1.40 4.12
CA GLN A 23 13.61 2.48 4.17
C GLN A 23 12.55 2.11 3.13
N ALA A 24 11.50 1.43 3.58
CA ALA A 24 10.25 1.34 2.87
C ALA A 24 9.66 2.75 2.92
N THR A 25 10.22 3.64 2.08
CA THR A 25 9.54 4.87 1.69
C THR A 25 8.20 4.40 1.17
N GLN A 26 7.15 4.54 1.98
CA GLN A 26 5.80 4.25 1.55
C GLN A 26 5.59 5.09 0.30
N PRO A 27 5.45 4.48 -0.89
CA PRO A 27 5.13 5.26 -2.07
C PRO A 27 3.74 5.82 -1.78
N THR A 28 3.68 7.10 -1.42
CA THR A 28 2.42 7.85 -1.47
C THR A 28 1.93 7.68 -2.89
N LEU A 29 0.92 6.81 -3.05
CA LEU A 29 0.28 6.56 -4.33
C LEU A 29 -0.22 7.92 -4.82
N SER A 30 0.51 8.49 -5.78
CA SER A 30 0.08 9.71 -6.43
C SER A 30 -1.02 9.30 -7.39
N LEU A 31 -2.28 9.50 -7.00
CA LEU A 31 -3.43 9.33 -7.89
C LEU A 31 -3.44 10.49 -8.90
N ALA A 32 -2.43 10.50 -9.77
CA ALA A 32 -2.40 11.38 -10.94
C ALA A 32 -3.71 11.20 -11.71
N PRO A 33 -4.34 12.27 -12.23
CA PRO A 33 -5.69 12.22 -12.77
C PRO A 33 -5.67 11.80 -14.24
N ASN A 34 -5.07 10.66 -14.57
CA ASN A 34 -5.21 10.08 -15.91
C ASN A 34 -5.75 8.64 -15.83
N PRO A 35 -6.40 8.14 -16.90
CA PRO A 35 -7.02 6.81 -16.87
C PRO A 35 -6.04 5.67 -16.59
N HIS A 36 -4.81 5.79 -17.09
CA HIS A 36 -3.79 4.75 -16.90
C HIS A 36 -3.34 4.66 -15.44
N SER A 37 -3.12 5.79 -14.78
CA SER A 37 -2.78 5.81 -13.35
C SER A 37 -3.94 5.30 -12.49
N LEU A 38 -5.20 5.59 -12.85
CA LEU A 38 -6.36 5.04 -12.12
C LEU A 38 -6.45 3.51 -12.22
N ILE A 39 -6.29 2.94 -13.42
CA ILE A 39 -6.25 1.48 -13.58
C ILE A 39 -5.09 0.89 -12.78
N TYR A 40 -3.90 1.48 -12.91
CA TYR A 40 -2.70 1.01 -12.21
C TYR A 40 -2.90 1.01 -10.69
N THR A 41 -3.40 2.11 -10.12
CA THR A 41 -3.70 2.20 -8.69
C THR A 41 -4.77 1.19 -8.28
N TYR A 42 -5.85 1.04 -9.04
CA TYR A 42 -6.87 0.04 -8.76
C TYR A 42 -6.29 -1.38 -8.71
N LEU A 43 -5.43 -1.76 -9.66
CA LEU A 43 -4.81 -3.10 -9.67
C LEU A 43 -3.92 -3.34 -8.44
N ILE A 44 -3.19 -2.31 -7.97
CA ILE A 44 -2.41 -2.39 -6.72
C ILE A 44 -3.35 -2.62 -5.54
N VAL A 45 -4.37 -1.78 -5.38
CA VAL A 45 -5.29 -1.86 -4.23
C VAL A 45 -6.06 -3.19 -4.25
N HIS A 46 -6.53 -3.64 -5.41
CA HIS A 46 -7.15 -4.95 -5.58
C HIS A 46 -6.21 -6.09 -5.16
N GLY A 47 -4.93 -6.01 -5.53
CA GLY A 47 -3.90 -6.95 -5.10
C GLY A 47 -3.71 -6.96 -3.57
N MET A 48 -3.72 -5.79 -2.94
CA MET A 48 -3.64 -5.66 -1.48
C MET A 48 -4.88 -6.25 -0.80
N VAL A 49 -6.07 -6.00 -1.33
CA VAL A 49 -7.34 -6.58 -0.85
C VAL A 49 -7.31 -8.10 -0.94
N ARG A 50 -6.93 -8.65 -2.09
CA ARG A 50 -6.74 -10.09 -2.26
C ARG A 50 -5.76 -10.65 -1.23
N GLY A 51 -4.63 -9.99 -1.03
CA GLY A 51 -3.66 -10.35 0.00
C GLY A 51 -4.24 -10.35 1.41
N GLY A 52 -5.02 -9.32 1.76
CA GLY A 52 -5.70 -9.19 3.05
C GLY A 52 -6.77 -10.24 3.30
N VAL A 53 -7.51 -10.64 2.26
CA VAL A 53 -8.46 -11.76 2.33
C VAL A 53 -7.70 -13.08 2.54
N MET A 54 -6.66 -13.34 1.75
CA MET A 54 -5.90 -14.60 1.82
C MET A 54 -5.13 -14.78 3.13
N SER A 55 -4.64 -13.70 3.73
CA SER A 55 -3.90 -13.73 4.99
C SER A 55 -4.82 -13.76 6.23
N GLY A 56 -6.12 -13.52 6.06
CA GLY A 56 -7.06 -13.34 7.17
C GLY A 56 -6.95 -11.98 7.87
N ALA A 57 -6.20 -11.02 7.31
CA ALA A 57 -6.12 -9.65 7.83
C ALA A 57 -7.46 -8.90 7.69
N ILE A 58 -8.28 -9.29 6.71
CA ILE A 58 -9.67 -8.82 6.58
C ILE A 58 -10.59 -9.83 7.28
N PRO A 59 -11.33 -9.42 8.34
CA PRO A 59 -12.17 -10.33 9.09
C PRO A 59 -13.42 -10.73 8.29
N ALA A 60 -13.97 -11.90 8.61
CA ALA A 60 -15.04 -12.54 7.83
C ALA A 60 -16.32 -11.68 7.72
N ASP A 61 -16.63 -10.90 8.75
CA ASP A 61 -17.76 -9.97 8.80
C ASP A 61 -17.59 -8.76 7.86
N GLN A 62 -16.36 -8.43 7.47
CA GLN A 62 -16.05 -7.34 6.54
C GLN A 62 -15.94 -7.79 5.07
N LEU A 63 -15.88 -9.10 4.80
CA LEU A 63 -15.75 -9.62 3.43
C LEU A 63 -16.86 -9.13 2.48
N PRO A 64 -18.16 -9.09 2.88
CA PRO A 64 -19.21 -8.58 1.99
C PRO A 64 -19.00 -7.10 1.63
N ALA A 65 -18.60 -6.27 2.60
CA ALA A 65 -18.36 -4.84 2.37
C ALA A 65 -17.19 -4.64 1.40
N VAL A 66 -16.09 -5.39 1.60
CA VAL A 66 -14.91 -5.33 0.72
C VAL A 66 -15.25 -5.74 -0.72
N VAL A 67 -16.07 -6.78 -0.92
CA VAL A 67 -16.50 -7.18 -2.27
C VAL A 67 -17.35 -6.09 -2.94
N MET A 68 -18.23 -5.44 -2.19
CA MET A 68 -19.05 -4.34 -2.71
C MET A 68 -18.19 -3.12 -3.08
N GLU A 69 -17.23 -2.77 -2.23
CA GLU A 69 -16.31 -1.64 -2.43
C GLU A 69 -15.36 -1.89 -3.61
N ASP A 70 -14.79 -3.10 -3.73
CA ASP A 70 -13.94 -3.50 -4.86
C ASP A 70 -14.69 -3.40 -6.19
N ARG A 71 -15.94 -3.88 -6.20
CA ARG A 71 -16.82 -3.75 -7.38
C ARG A 71 -17.14 -2.29 -7.72
N SER A 72 -17.41 -1.45 -6.72
CA SER A 72 -17.67 -0.02 -6.95
C SER A 72 -16.46 0.66 -7.59
N ALA A 73 -15.27 0.45 -7.00
CA ALA A 73 -14.02 0.99 -7.51
C ALA A 73 -13.73 0.53 -8.95
N LEU A 74 -13.95 -0.75 -9.26
CA LEU A 74 -13.81 -1.27 -10.62
C LEU A 74 -14.73 -0.55 -11.60
N LEU A 75 -16.02 -0.39 -11.26
CA LEU A 75 -17.00 0.28 -12.12
C LEU A 75 -16.65 1.75 -12.35
N ALA A 76 -16.20 2.45 -11.30
CA ALA A 76 -15.80 3.83 -11.39
C ALA A 76 -14.56 4.01 -12.28
N VAL A 77 -13.56 3.11 -12.16
CA VAL A 77 -12.37 3.09 -13.02
C VAL A 77 -12.75 2.81 -14.48
N VAL A 78 -13.59 1.80 -14.73
CA VAL A 78 -14.08 1.50 -16.10
C VAL A 78 -14.79 2.72 -16.68
N SER A 79 -15.64 3.38 -15.90
CA SER A 79 -16.34 4.59 -16.32
C SER A 79 -15.37 5.74 -16.67
N ALA A 80 -14.38 5.98 -15.81
CA ALA A 80 -13.34 6.99 -16.02
C ALA A 80 -12.43 6.69 -17.22
N THR A 81 -12.23 5.41 -17.56
CA THR A 81 -11.46 5.02 -18.74
C THR A 81 -12.25 5.18 -20.04
N GLY A 82 -13.56 4.91 -20.01
CA GLY A 82 -14.44 5.15 -21.16
C GLY A 82 -14.72 6.63 -21.42
N ARG A 83 -14.76 7.45 -20.37
CA ARG A 83 -15.03 8.89 -20.46
C ARG A 83 -14.19 9.66 -19.41
N PRO A 84 -12.96 10.07 -19.77
CA PRO A 84 -11.99 10.62 -18.82
C PRO A 84 -12.22 12.11 -18.54
N ASP A 85 -13.43 12.49 -18.11
CA ASP A 85 -13.69 13.83 -17.62
C ASP A 85 -13.41 13.96 -16.12
N ALA A 86 -13.32 15.21 -15.63
CA ALA A 86 -12.97 15.49 -14.25
C ALA A 86 -13.91 14.82 -13.23
N SER A 87 -15.19 14.64 -13.55
CA SER A 87 -16.16 14.02 -12.65
C SER A 87 -15.91 12.52 -12.51
N HIS A 88 -15.71 11.82 -13.62
CA HIS A 88 -15.45 10.38 -13.60
C HIS A 88 -14.08 10.07 -12.99
N LEU A 89 -13.06 10.88 -13.31
CA LEU A 89 -11.73 10.75 -12.72
C LEU A 89 -11.76 10.98 -11.20
N LYS A 90 -12.60 11.91 -10.71
CA LYS A 90 -12.80 12.16 -9.27
C LYS A 90 -13.53 11.01 -8.60
N ALA A 91 -14.63 10.54 -9.17
CA ALA A 91 -15.39 9.40 -8.62
C ALA A 91 -14.52 8.14 -8.51
N ALA A 92 -13.77 7.81 -9.56
CA ALA A 92 -12.83 6.68 -9.53
C ALA A 92 -11.76 6.84 -8.44
N ARG A 93 -11.23 8.05 -8.25
CA ARG A 93 -10.27 8.34 -7.19
C ARG A 93 -10.88 8.09 -5.80
N GLU A 94 -12.09 8.57 -5.57
CA GLU A 94 -12.78 8.45 -4.28
C GLU A 94 -13.09 6.99 -3.95
N ASP A 95 -13.61 6.22 -4.91
CA ASP A 95 -13.91 4.80 -4.70
C ASP A 95 -12.63 3.97 -4.46
N ILE A 96 -11.53 4.25 -5.18
CA ILE A 96 -10.24 3.62 -4.91
C ILE A 96 -9.74 3.94 -3.50
N GLN A 97 -9.93 5.17 -3.02
CA GLN A 97 -9.51 5.56 -1.66
C GLN A 97 -10.30 4.83 -0.57
N VAL A 98 -11.61 4.64 -0.77
CA VAL A 98 -12.44 3.83 0.13
C VAL A 98 -11.90 2.41 0.24
N LEU A 99 -11.56 1.80 -0.90
CA LEU A 99 -11.00 0.45 -0.93
C LEU A 99 -9.59 0.39 -0.31
N LEU A 100 -8.74 1.38 -0.58
CA LEU A 100 -7.39 1.48 -0.02
C LEU A 100 -7.43 1.56 1.52
N ALA A 101 -8.36 2.31 2.09
CA ALA A 101 -8.51 2.44 3.54
C ALA A 101 -8.81 1.10 4.27
N ARG A 102 -9.25 0.07 3.55
CA ARG A 102 -9.46 -1.29 4.11
C ARG A 102 -8.16 -2.07 4.31
N VAL A 103 -7.14 -1.74 3.53
CA VAL A 103 -5.90 -2.54 3.39
C VAL A 103 -4.64 -1.76 3.73
N GLU A 104 -4.76 -0.46 3.93
CA GLU A 104 -3.69 0.37 4.44
C GLU A 104 -3.34 -0.11 5.86
N PRO A 105 -2.04 -0.34 6.15
CA PRO A 105 -1.61 -0.68 7.49
C PRO A 105 -2.08 0.41 8.47
N LYS A 106 -2.89 0.02 9.46
CA LYS A 106 -3.10 0.89 10.62
C LYS A 106 -1.76 0.96 11.33
N ASP A 107 -1.10 2.11 11.30
CA ASP A 107 0.18 2.32 11.95
C ASP A 107 0.16 1.69 13.35
N LEU A 108 1.02 0.70 13.58
CA LEU A 108 1.27 0.18 14.91
C LEU A 108 1.79 1.35 15.74
N PRO A 109 1.26 1.62 16.95
CA PRO A 109 1.88 2.61 17.82
C PRO A 109 3.34 2.20 17.99
N ALA A 110 4.26 3.13 17.73
CA ALA A 110 5.68 2.92 17.92
C ALA A 110 5.91 2.42 19.35
N SER A 111 6.19 1.13 19.49
CA SER A 111 6.60 0.54 20.75
C SER A 111 8.02 1.03 21.04
N HIS A 112 8.10 2.09 21.84
CA HIS A 112 9.29 2.46 22.61
C HIS A 112 9.10 2.04 24.06
#